data_AF-A0A956X7Q7-F1
#
_entry.id   AF-A0A956X7Q7-F1
#
_cell.length_a   1.000
_cell.length_b   1.000
_cell.length_c   1.000
_cell.angle_alpha   90.00
_cell.angle_beta   90.00
_cell.angle_gamma   90.00
#
_symmetry.space_group_name_H-M   'P 1'
#
loop_
_entity.id
_entity.type
_entity.pdbx_description
1 polymer ?
#
loop_
_entity_poly.entity_id
_entity_poly.type
_entity_poly.pdbx_seq_one_letter_code
_entity_poly.pdbx_strand_id
1 'polypeptide(L)'
;NLNSDVRGTAIVLDALARVQPDAAFAPQTVNWLMTARTALRWSTSHETAWTILALTDWLAATQELAANYDWALQVNTQPYADGFFSEANVTENVSESVPMAQLVPGDTNFFSFERGSGDGRLYYNMYLNAYIPAETVQATSRGVTVQRAYYDASCDPQTETCLPIDSIAAGEQVRVVLTIIAPNDLLYAVVHDPLPAGAEGIDPGLETNSATLGGGIERTDQPDRYGYWGWWYFNRIEYRDEEVRFYADFLPAGTYQYTYFMQANIPGEYQVMPALAQEDFFPEVFGRTDGRLFTITE
;
A
#
# COMPACT_ATOMS: atom_id res chain seq x y z
N ASN A 1 11.42 9.84 -27.74
CA ASN A 1 11.92 10.43 -26.49
C ASN A 1 12.40 9.26 -25.62
N LEU A 2 13.68 9.21 -25.23
CA LEU A 2 14.25 8.10 -24.43
C LEU A 2 14.32 8.45 -22.93
N ASN A 3 13.65 9.52 -22.52
CA ASN A 3 13.62 9.96 -21.13
C ASN A 3 12.53 9.24 -20.35
N SER A 4 12.86 8.78 -19.14
CA SER A 4 11.93 8.18 -18.17
C SER A 4 12.48 8.35 -16.76
N ASP A 5 11.60 8.25 -15.77
CA ASP A 5 11.99 8.37 -14.35
C ASP A 5 12.96 7.24 -13.97
N VAL A 6 12.73 6.01 -14.47
CA VAL A 6 13.65 4.87 -14.26
C VAL A 6 15.05 5.19 -14.75
N ARG A 7 15.17 5.70 -15.98
CA ARG A 7 16.48 6.07 -16.54
C ARG A 7 17.11 7.23 -15.78
N GLY A 8 16.34 8.26 -15.45
CA GLY A 8 16.83 9.42 -14.70
C GLY A 8 17.40 9.01 -13.36
N THR A 9 16.65 8.21 -12.61
CA THR A 9 17.04 7.67 -11.31
C THR A 9 18.28 6.77 -11.40
N ALA A 10 18.36 5.90 -12.42
CA ALA A 10 19.54 5.06 -12.65
C ALA A 10 20.81 5.89 -12.93
N ILE A 11 20.73 6.93 -13.77
CA ILE A 11 21.86 7.82 -14.04
C ILE A 11 22.31 8.56 -12.77
N VAL A 12 21.36 8.98 -11.93
CA VAL A 12 21.69 9.60 -10.63
C VAL A 12 22.42 8.61 -9.73
N LEU A 13 21.94 7.37 -9.62
CA LEU A 13 22.62 6.33 -8.83
C LEU A 13 24.04 6.04 -9.34
N ASP A 14 24.22 5.94 -10.66
CA ASP A 14 25.53 5.74 -11.29
C ASP A 14 26.50 6.89 -10.96
N ALA A 15 26.02 8.14 -11.00
CA ALA A 15 26.81 9.30 -10.59
C ALA A 15 27.18 9.25 -9.10
N LEU A 16 26.25 8.87 -8.24
CA LEU A 16 26.50 8.71 -6.80
C LEU A 16 27.53 7.63 -6.52
N ALA A 17 27.42 6.46 -7.17
CA ALA A 17 28.39 5.38 -7.03
C ALA A 17 29.84 5.85 -7.27
N ARG A 18 30.04 6.81 -8.18
CA ARG A 18 31.36 7.32 -8.55
C ARG A 18 31.85 8.49 -7.69
N VAL A 19 30.94 9.31 -7.16
CA VAL A 19 31.29 10.57 -6.48
C VAL A 19 31.06 10.50 -4.97
N GLN A 20 29.97 9.85 -4.55
CA GLN A 20 29.55 9.76 -3.16
C GLN A 20 28.72 8.47 -2.94
N PRO A 21 29.36 7.29 -2.96
CA PRO A 21 28.66 6.00 -2.87
C PRO A 21 27.95 5.79 -1.52
N ASP A 22 28.38 6.50 -0.48
CA ASP A 22 27.81 6.52 0.87
C ASP A 22 26.66 7.54 1.05
N ALA A 23 26.20 8.17 -0.03
CA ALA A 23 25.08 9.12 0.02
C ALA A 23 23.86 8.49 0.71
N ALA A 24 23.29 9.21 1.67
CA ALA A 24 22.24 8.70 2.55
C ALA A 24 20.95 8.25 1.84
N PHE A 25 20.74 8.71 0.59
CA PHE A 25 19.57 8.36 -0.23
C PHE A 25 19.87 7.31 -1.33
N ALA A 26 21.13 6.88 -1.49
CA ALA A 26 21.51 5.89 -2.49
C ALA A 26 20.83 4.53 -2.26
N PRO A 27 20.72 3.99 -1.02
CA PRO A 27 19.98 2.75 -0.76
C PRO A 27 18.50 2.84 -1.16
N GLN A 28 17.84 3.97 -0.90
CA GLN A 28 16.44 4.22 -1.26
C GLN A 28 16.27 4.32 -2.78
N THR A 29 17.27 4.89 -3.46
CA THR A 29 17.34 4.93 -4.93
C THR A 29 17.44 3.52 -5.51
N VAL A 30 18.28 2.66 -4.92
CA VAL A 30 18.39 1.23 -5.27
C VAL A 30 17.06 0.52 -5.04
N ASN A 31 16.43 0.68 -3.88
CA ASN A 31 15.13 0.06 -3.57
C ASN A 31 14.05 0.46 -4.57
N TRP A 32 13.93 1.75 -4.89
CA TRP A 32 12.97 2.23 -5.88
C TRP A 32 13.23 1.63 -7.26
N LEU A 33 14.49 1.58 -7.71
CA LEU A 33 14.85 0.94 -8.98
C LEU A 33 14.49 -0.55 -8.99
N MET A 34 14.73 -1.26 -7.88
CA MET A 34 14.40 -2.67 -7.74
C MET A 34 12.89 -2.91 -7.80
N THR A 35 12.07 -2.04 -7.20
CA THR A 35 10.60 -2.17 -7.26
C THR A 35 10.01 -1.74 -8.59
N ALA A 36 10.62 -0.78 -9.29
CA ALA A 36 10.23 -0.41 -10.65
C ALA A 36 10.49 -1.52 -11.68
N ARG A 37 11.12 -2.63 -11.29
CA ARG A 37 11.40 -3.78 -12.16
C ARG A 37 10.13 -4.59 -12.42
N THR A 38 9.81 -4.81 -13.69
CA THR A 38 8.74 -5.71 -14.13
C THR A 38 9.30 -7.09 -14.42
N ALA A 39 9.06 -8.03 -13.51
CA ALA A 39 9.58 -9.39 -13.55
C ALA A 39 11.12 -9.42 -13.69
N LEU A 40 11.65 -9.80 -14.86
CA LEU A 40 13.09 -9.94 -15.07
C LEU A 40 13.78 -8.66 -15.57
N ARG A 41 13.06 -7.60 -15.93
CA ARG A 41 13.63 -6.41 -16.59
C ARG A 41 12.88 -5.12 -16.23
N TRP A 42 13.37 -3.99 -16.72
CA TRP A 42 12.60 -2.74 -16.76
C TRP A 42 11.92 -2.59 -18.12
N SER A 43 10.99 -1.66 -18.24
CA SER A 43 10.05 -1.53 -19.36
C SER A 43 10.73 -1.54 -20.73
N THR A 44 11.94 -0.98 -20.85
CA THR A 44 12.73 -0.99 -22.09
C THR A 44 14.12 -1.59 -21.90
N SER A 45 14.73 -2.08 -22.99
CA SER A 45 16.14 -2.51 -22.99
C SER A 45 17.10 -1.36 -22.62
N HIS A 46 16.74 -0.12 -22.93
CA HIS A 46 17.55 1.05 -22.61
C HIS A 46 17.56 1.34 -21.11
N GLU A 47 16.39 1.34 -20.47
CA GLU A 47 16.28 1.46 -19.01
C GLU A 47 16.96 0.29 -18.31
N THR A 48 16.72 -0.94 -18.79
CA THR A 48 17.36 -2.13 -18.23
C THR A 48 18.88 -2.03 -18.24
N ALA A 49 19.47 -1.55 -19.34
CA ALA A 49 20.92 -1.36 -19.44
C ALA A 49 21.44 -0.32 -18.43
N TRP A 50 20.80 0.86 -18.35
CA TRP A 50 21.19 1.91 -17.41
C TRP A 50 21.02 1.47 -15.95
N THR A 51 19.91 0.82 -15.61
CA THR A 51 19.65 0.37 -14.26
C THR A 51 20.62 -0.72 -13.83
N ILE A 52 20.91 -1.71 -14.68
CA ILE A 52 21.90 -2.74 -14.36
C ILE A 52 23.28 -2.10 -14.14
N LEU A 53 23.72 -1.21 -15.03
CA LEU A 53 25.00 -0.50 -14.88
C LEU A 53 25.08 0.24 -13.55
N ALA A 54 24.06 1.05 -13.23
CA ALA A 54 24.02 1.84 -12.01
C ALA A 54 24.02 0.97 -10.74
N LEU A 55 23.21 -0.10 -10.73
CA LEU A 55 23.16 -1.04 -9.61
C LEU A 55 24.51 -1.77 -9.44
N THR A 56 25.16 -2.20 -10.53
CA THR A 56 26.45 -2.87 -10.44
C THR A 56 27.59 -1.93 -10.03
N ASP A 57 27.60 -0.70 -10.55
CA ASP A 57 28.60 0.32 -10.18
C ASP A 57 28.45 0.66 -8.69
N TRP A 58 27.20 0.80 -8.21
CA TRP A 58 26.95 1.04 -6.78
C TRP A 58 27.34 -0.15 -5.90
N LEU A 59 26.95 -1.38 -6.27
CA LEU A 59 27.34 -2.60 -5.56
C LEU A 59 28.86 -2.73 -5.42
N ALA A 60 29.61 -2.40 -6.47
CA ALA A 60 31.07 -2.41 -6.46
C ALA A 60 31.65 -1.29 -5.59
N ALA A 61 31.10 -0.08 -5.69
CA ALA A 61 31.59 1.10 -4.97
C ALA A 61 31.36 1.02 -3.46
N THR A 62 30.25 0.43 -3.01
CA THR A 62 29.96 0.24 -1.58
C THR A 62 30.43 -1.11 -1.04
N GLN A 63 30.95 -1.98 -1.91
CA GLN A 63 31.38 -3.34 -1.57
C GLN A 63 30.27 -4.14 -0.85
N GLU A 64 29.02 -4.05 -1.31
CA GLU A 64 27.86 -4.69 -0.62
C GLU A 64 28.05 -6.21 -0.41
N LEU A 65 28.83 -6.87 -1.27
CA LEU A 65 29.09 -8.32 -1.17
C LEU A 65 30.26 -8.69 -0.25
N ALA A 66 31.03 -7.70 0.22
CA ALA A 66 32.19 -7.88 1.09
C ALA A 66 31.80 -7.80 2.58
N ALA A 67 30.67 -8.40 2.96
CA ALA A 67 30.25 -8.42 4.36
C ALA A 67 31.29 -9.14 5.21
N ASN A 68 31.59 -8.57 6.37
CA ASN A 68 32.44 -9.18 7.40
C ASN A 68 32.10 -8.56 8.75
N TYR A 69 30.99 -8.97 9.34
CA TYR A 69 30.49 -8.37 10.58
C TYR A 69 29.53 -9.22 11.38
N ASP A 70 29.57 -9.03 12.69
CA ASP A 70 28.55 -9.52 13.61
C ASP A 70 27.28 -8.65 13.55
N TRP A 71 26.13 -9.27 13.78
CA TRP A 71 24.87 -8.56 13.98
C TRP A 71 24.15 -9.10 15.21
N ALA A 72 23.33 -8.27 15.84
CA ALA A 72 22.47 -8.67 16.95
C ALA A 72 21.10 -7.98 16.88
N LEU A 73 20.07 -8.69 17.31
CA LEU A 73 18.74 -8.19 17.58
C LEU A 73 18.49 -8.27 19.09
N GLN A 74 18.15 -7.13 19.68
CA GLN A 74 17.65 -7.06 21.05
C GLN A 74 16.18 -6.68 21.07
N VAL A 75 15.39 -7.36 21.90
CA VAL A 75 13.97 -7.07 22.15
C VAL A 75 13.84 -6.63 23.59
N ASN A 76 13.31 -5.42 23.82
CA ASN A 76 13.17 -4.83 25.14
C ASN A 76 14.46 -4.89 25.97
N THR A 77 15.59 -4.51 25.34
CA THR A 77 16.96 -4.51 25.91
C THR A 77 17.52 -5.90 26.28
N GLN A 78 16.83 -6.98 25.91
CA GLN A 78 17.31 -8.34 26.09
C GLN A 78 17.84 -8.90 24.76
N PRO A 79 19.00 -9.60 24.75
CA PRO A 79 19.47 -10.30 23.57
C PRO A 79 18.42 -11.29 23.08
N TYR A 80 18.11 -11.25 21.78
CA TYR A 80 17.11 -12.10 21.16
C TYR A 80 17.72 -13.05 20.13
N ALA A 81 18.50 -12.50 19.20
CA ALA A 81 19.21 -13.25 18.17
C ALA A 81 20.51 -12.54 17.82
N ASP A 82 21.48 -13.28 17.32
CA ASP A 82 22.74 -12.76 16.81
C ASP A 82 23.30 -13.69 15.73
N GLY A 83 24.27 -13.19 14.99
CA GLY A 83 24.94 -13.95 13.96
C GLY A 83 26.05 -13.17 13.28
N PHE A 84 26.54 -13.72 12.19
CA PHE A 84 27.68 -13.17 11.46
C PHE A 84 27.45 -13.25 9.95
N PHE A 85 27.66 -12.13 9.26
CA PHE A 85 27.69 -12.06 7.80
C PHE A 85 29.12 -11.95 7.29
N SER A 86 29.39 -12.74 6.26
CA SER A 86 30.65 -12.90 5.55
C SER A 86 30.39 -12.83 4.04
N GLU A 87 31.43 -12.74 3.22
CA GLU A 87 31.32 -12.89 1.76
C GLU A 87 30.59 -14.18 1.33
N ALA A 88 30.67 -15.25 2.13
CA ALA A 88 30.08 -16.54 1.79
C ALA A 88 28.55 -16.60 2.00
N ASN A 89 27.99 -15.76 2.87
CA ASN A 89 26.57 -15.81 3.26
C ASN A 89 25.87 -14.43 3.18
N VAL A 90 26.50 -13.41 2.60
CA VAL A 90 25.92 -12.05 2.48
C VAL A 90 24.58 -12.00 1.71
N THR A 91 24.30 -12.99 0.87
CA THR A 91 23.03 -13.10 0.13
C THR A 91 21.99 -13.97 0.85
N GLU A 92 22.33 -14.57 2.00
CA GLU A 92 21.39 -15.36 2.79
C GLU A 92 20.49 -14.43 3.61
N ASN A 93 19.23 -14.83 3.76
CA ASN A 93 18.27 -14.10 4.58
C ASN A 93 18.12 -14.80 5.94
N VAL A 94 18.29 -14.04 7.02
CA VAL A 94 17.94 -14.49 8.38
C VAL A 94 16.56 -13.95 8.73
N SER A 95 15.68 -14.84 9.20
CA SER A 95 14.30 -14.48 9.57
C SER A 95 14.04 -14.87 11.02
N GLU A 96 13.76 -13.87 11.84
CA GLU A 96 13.40 -14.04 13.24
C GLU A 96 11.92 -13.69 13.47
N SER A 97 11.25 -14.43 14.35
CA SER A 97 9.85 -14.17 14.71
C SER A 97 9.73 -14.01 16.21
N VAL A 98 9.31 -12.84 16.67
CA VAL A 98 9.09 -12.51 18.08
C VAL A 98 7.60 -12.71 18.40
N PRO A 99 7.24 -13.70 19.24
CA PRO A 99 5.84 -13.92 19.60
C PRO A 99 5.25 -12.71 20.35
N MET A 100 4.02 -12.33 20.03
CA MET A 100 3.28 -11.26 20.74
C MET A 100 3.24 -11.47 22.26
N ALA A 101 3.26 -12.72 22.74
CA ALA A 101 3.28 -13.05 24.15
C ALA A 101 4.58 -12.63 24.89
N GLN A 102 5.65 -12.33 24.16
CA GLN A 102 6.91 -11.81 24.71
C GLN A 102 6.96 -10.28 24.70
N LEU A 103 6.00 -9.63 24.06
CA LEU A 103 5.84 -8.18 24.05
C LEU A 103 5.01 -7.75 25.25
N VAL A 104 5.28 -6.54 25.75
CA VAL A 104 4.54 -5.93 26.85
C VAL A 104 3.28 -5.26 26.29
N PRO A 105 2.06 -5.77 26.59
CA PRO A 105 0.83 -5.18 26.07
C PRO A 105 0.56 -3.81 26.70
N GLY A 106 0.10 -2.85 25.89
CA GLY A 106 -0.23 -1.50 26.36
C GLY A 106 0.98 -0.62 26.69
N ASP A 107 2.20 -1.10 26.44
CA ASP A 107 3.44 -0.35 26.63
C ASP A 107 4.28 -0.33 25.34
N THR A 108 5.28 0.55 25.29
CA THR A 108 6.22 0.65 24.17
C THR A 108 7.19 -0.52 24.21
N ASN A 109 7.28 -1.24 23.09
CA ASN A 109 8.27 -2.31 22.90
C ASN A 109 9.42 -1.80 22.03
N PHE A 110 10.65 -2.08 22.43
CA PHE A 110 11.86 -1.61 21.76
C PHE A 110 12.54 -2.76 21.01
N PHE A 111 12.89 -2.52 19.75
CA PHE A 111 13.66 -3.44 18.91
C PHE A 111 14.94 -2.73 18.50
N SER A 112 16.10 -3.26 18.90
CA SER A 112 17.41 -2.70 18.57
C SER A 112 18.13 -3.66 17.64
N PHE A 113 18.46 -3.18 16.43
CA PHE A 113 19.33 -3.88 15.49
C PHE A 113 20.73 -3.31 15.61
N GLU A 114 21.68 -4.14 16.01
CA GLU A 114 23.07 -3.77 16.21
C GLU A 114 23.92 -4.42 15.13
N ARG A 115 24.81 -3.62 14.55
CA ARG A 115 25.83 -4.07 13.61
C ARG A 115 27.19 -3.88 14.27
N GLY A 116 27.98 -4.96 14.33
CA GLY A 116 29.36 -4.96 14.81
C GLY A 116 30.32 -4.21 13.89
N SER A 117 31.61 -4.18 14.23
CA SER A 117 32.63 -3.60 13.36
C SER A 117 32.90 -4.47 12.12
N GLY A 118 33.41 -3.87 11.04
CA GLY A 118 33.86 -4.55 9.82
C GLY A 118 33.15 -4.05 8.56
N ASP A 119 33.37 -4.69 7.42
CA ASP A 119 32.92 -4.23 6.10
C ASP A 119 31.51 -4.70 5.75
N GLY A 120 30.81 -3.99 4.87
CA GLY A 120 29.44 -4.30 4.43
C GLY A 120 28.32 -3.55 5.17
N ARG A 121 27.06 -3.82 4.82
CA ARG A 121 25.90 -3.12 5.39
C ARG A 121 24.85 -4.11 5.87
N LEU A 122 24.26 -3.85 7.03
CA LEU A 122 23.13 -4.61 7.56
C LEU A 122 21.83 -3.97 7.04
N TYR A 123 21.09 -4.72 6.22
CA TYR A 123 19.72 -4.39 5.87
C TYR A 123 18.78 -5.26 6.70
N TYR A 124 17.70 -4.66 7.18
CA TYR A 124 16.67 -5.38 7.92
C TYR A 124 15.31 -4.79 7.60
N ASN A 125 14.29 -5.64 7.63
CA ASN A 125 12.89 -5.25 7.60
C ASN A 125 12.21 -5.82 8.85
N MET A 126 11.30 -5.08 9.44
CA MET A 126 10.52 -5.52 10.59
C MET A 126 9.04 -5.31 10.31
N TYR A 127 8.26 -6.38 10.42
CA TYR A 127 6.82 -6.37 10.22
C TYR A 127 6.12 -6.81 11.51
N LEU A 128 5.04 -6.10 11.87
CA LEU A 128 4.18 -6.47 12.98
C LEU A 128 2.81 -6.87 12.45
N ASN A 129 2.46 -8.14 12.62
CA ASN A 129 1.12 -8.65 12.34
C ASN A 129 0.34 -8.72 13.64
N ALA A 130 -0.70 -7.88 13.78
CA ALA A 130 -1.55 -7.84 14.96
C ALA A 130 -3.03 -7.73 14.56
N TYR A 131 -3.88 -8.44 15.29
CA TYR A 131 -5.33 -8.29 15.20
C TYR A 131 -5.76 -7.19 16.17
N ILE A 132 -6.33 -6.13 15.64
CA ILE A 132 -6.86 -5.01 16.42
C ILE A 132 -8.38 -5.02 16.26
N PRO A 133 -9.16 -4.98 17.36
CA PRO A 133 -10.62 -4.89 17.28
C PRO A 133 -11.05 -3.68 16.44
N ALA A 134 -11.96 -3.89 15.48
CA ALA A 134 -12.34 -2.86 14.50
C ALA A 134 -12.79 -1.55 15.17
N GLU A 135 -13.55 -1.63 16.25
CA GLU A 135 -14.04 -0.49 17.06
C GLU A 135 -12.93 0.40 17.63
N THR A 136 -11.70 -0.10 17.74
CA THR A 136 -10.54 0.64 18.27
C THR A 136 -9.54 1.04 17.20
N VAL A 137 -9.69 0.55 15.96
CA VAL A 137 -8.77 0.87 14.88
C VAL A 137 -8.96 2.32 14.47
N GLN A 138 -7.93 3.12 14.66
CA GLN A 138 -7.88 4.51 14.21
C GLN A 138 -7.38 4.60 12.76
N ALA A 139 -7.89 5.61 12.06
CA ALA A 139 -7.38 6.01 10.76
C ALA A 139 -5.90 6.39 10.84
N THR A 140 -5.12 5.94 9.86
CA THR A 140 -3.69 6.19 9.76
C THR A 140 -3.35 6.57 8.34
N SER A 141 -2.47 7.55 8.16
CA SER A 141 -1.85 7.87 6.89
C SER A 141 -0.33 7.73 6.98
N ARG A 142 0.25 6.93 6.08
CA ARG A 142 1.68 6.75 5.86
C ARG A 142 1.97 6.79 4.36
N GLY A 143 1.82 7.97 3.76
CA GLY A 143 2.06 8.16 2.31
C GLY A 143 0.82 7.99 1.44
N VAL A 144 -0.28 7.45 1.98
CA VAL A 144 -1.62 7.48 1.35
C VAL A 144 -2.65 7.84 2.42
N THR A 145 -3.71 8.56 2.07
CA THR A 145 -4.89 8.75 2.94
C THR A 145 -6.10 8.11 2.29
N VAL A 146 -6.91 7.41 3.07
CA VAL A 146 -8.19 6.83 2.63
C VAL A 146 -9.30 7.31 3.54
N GLN A 147 -10.43 7.67 2.96
CA GLN A 147 -11.67 7.95 3.66
C GLN A 147 -12.78 7.11 3.04
N ARG A 148 -13.71 6.62 3.86
CA ARG A 148 -14.88 5.85 3.43
C ARG A 148 -16.14 6.46 4.01
N ALA A 149 -17.13 6.67 3.17
CA ALA A 149 -18.46 7.10 3.57
C ALA A 149 -19.53 6.25 2.89
N TYR A 150 -20.63 6.04 3.61
CA TYR A 150 -21.81 5.34 3.10
C TYR A 150 -22.93 6.35 2.95
N TYR A 151 -23.68 6.24 1.86
CA TYR A 151 -24.86 7.04 1.59
C TYR A 151 -26.00 6.13 1.18
N ASP A 152 -27.23 6.52 1.46
CA ASP A 152 -28.40 5.89 0.86
C ASP A 152 -28.31 6.02 -0.67
N ALA A 153 -28.41 4.91 -1.40
CA ALA A 153 -28.33 4.91 -2.85
C ALA A 153 -29.52 5.61 -3.52
N SER A 154 -30.66 5.72 -2.84
CA SER A 154 -31.84 6.44 -3.31
C SER A 154 -31.65 7.96 -3.30
N CYS A 155 -30.71 8.47 -2.50
CA CYS A 155 -30.40 9.89 -2.42
C CYS A 155 -29.53 10.33 -3.63
N ASP A 156 -30.06 11.25 -4.44
CA ASP A 156 -29.35 11.78 -5.61
C ASP A 156 -28.57 13.07 -5.28
N PRO A 157 -27.23 13.03 -5.23
CA PRO A 157 -26.41 14.18 -4.85
C PRO A 157 -26.45 15.31 -5.88
N GLN A 158 -27.01 15.09 -7.07
CA GLN A 158 -27.21 16.13 -8.09
C GLN A 158 -28.45 16.98 -7.82
N THR A 159 -29.41 16.47 -7.04
CA THR A 159 -30.69 17.14 -6.79
C THR A 159 -30.88 17.54 -5.34
N GLU A 160 -30.20 16.87 -4.41
CA GLU A 160 -30.30 17.14 -2.98
C GLU A 160 -28.99 16.94 -2.22
N THR A 161 -28.96 17.33 -0.94
CA THR A 161 -27.80 17.12 -0.06
C THR A 161 -27.90 15.76 0.61
N CYS A 162 -27.08 14.81 0.17
CA CYS A 162 -26.98 13.50 0.81
C CYS A 162 -26.05 13.54 2.03
N LEU A 163 -26.51 13.01 3.16
CA LEU A 163 -25.70 12.89 4.38
C LEU A 163 -25.16 11.46 4.53
N PRO A 164 -23.96 11.29 5.12
CA PRO A 164 -23.44 9.96 5.42
C PRO A 164 -24.35 9.21 6.40
N ILE A 165 -24.46 7.90 6.19
CA ILE A 165 -25.25 6.98 7.02
C ILE A 165 -24.35 5.94 7.70
N ASP A 166 -24.78 5.46 8.85
CA ASP A 166 -24.23 4.32 9.58
C ASP A 166 -25.24 3.17 9.72
N SER A 167 -26.45 3.35 9.19
CA SER A 167 -27.51 2.34 9.19
C SER A 167 -28.42 2.44 7.97
N ILE A 168 -29.01 1.31 7.59
CA ILE A 168 -29.99 1.22 6.48
C ILE A 168 -30.91 0.01 6.69
N ALA A 169 -32.11 0.02 6.11
CA ALA A 169 -33.02 -1.13 6.18
C ALA A 169 -32.58 -2.29 5.26
N ALA A 170 -32.90 -3.52 5.65
CA ALA A 170 -32.67 -4.68 4.79
C ALA A 170 -33.48 -4.58 3.48
N GLY A 171 -32.84 -4.93 2.37
CA GLY A 171 -33.39 -4.77 1.02
C GLY A 171 -33.06 -3.44 0.35
N GLU A 172 -32.50 -2.48 1.07
CA GLU A 172 -32.05 -1.20 0.51
C GLU A 172 -30.59 -1.23 0.02
N GLN A 173 -30.27 -0.28 -0.86
CA GLN A 173 -28.94 -0.16 -1.47
C GLN A 173 -28.15 0.99 -0.83
N VAL A 174 -26.85 0.75 -0.66
CA VAL A 174 -25.90 1.73 -0.13
C VAL A 174 -24.94 2.12 -1.23
N ARG A 175 -24.79 3.43 -1.46
CA ARG A 175 -23.71 4.00 -2.25
C ARG A 175 -22.48 4.16 -1.37
N VAL A 176 -21.44 3.41 -1.65
CA VAL A 176 -20.15 3.50 -0.97
C VAL A 176 -19.26 4.47 -1.72
N VAL A 177 -18.67 5.43 -0.99
CA VAL A 177 -17.75 6.42 -1.54
C VAL A 177 -16.41 6.32 -0.81
N LEU A 178 -15.37 5.94 -1.56
CA LEU A 178 -13.98 5.93 -1.11
C LEU A 178 -13.27 7.16 -1.66
N THR A 179 -12.59 7.91 -0.80
CA THR A 179 -11.70 9.01 -1.21
C THR A 179 -10.26 8.64 -0.90
N ILE A 180 -9.43 8.57 -1.93
CA ILE A 180 -8.00 8.25 -1.84
C ILE A 180 -7.19 9.49 -2.18
N ILE A 181 -6.31 9.90 -1.26
CA ILE A 181 -5.39 11.02 -1.46
C ILE A 181 -3.97 10.44 -1.51
N ALA A 182 -3.32 10.59 -2.67
CA ALA A 182 -1.96 10.15 -2.93
C ALA A 182 -1.06 11.40 -3.09
N PRO A 183 -0.24 11.76 -2.08
CA PRO A 183 0.67 12.90 -2.15
C PRO A 183 1.82 12.71 -3.16
N ASN A 184 2.17 11.46 -3.46
CA ASN A 184 3.18 11.07 -4.44
C ASN A 184 2.59 10.03 -5.40
N ASP A 185 3.26 9.79 -6.53
CA ASP A 185 2.91 8.70 -7.44
C ASP A 185 3.06 7.35 -6.71
N LEU A 186 2.07 6.48 -6.88
CA LEU A 186 2.04 5.13 -6.30
C LEU A 186 2.20 4.07 -7.40
N LEU A 187 3.05 3.08 -7.15
CA LEU A 187 3.28 1.93 -8.01
C LEU A 187 2.57 0.70 -7.46
N TYR A 188 1.81 0.01 -8.31
CA TYR A 188 1.03 -1.17 -7.93
C TYR A 188 0.16 -0.91 -6.70
N ALA A 189 -0.59 0.19 -6.73
CA ALA A 189 -1.50 0.56 -5.66
C ALA A 189 -2.69 -0.40 -5.61
N VAL A 190 -3.03 -0.85 -4.41
CA VAL A 190 -4.19 -1.70 -4.14
C VAL A 190 -5.03 -1.03 -3.06
N VAL A 191 -6.34 -0.93 -3.29
CA VAL A 191 -7.32 -0.49 -2.32
C VAL A 191 -8.22 -1.67 -1.97
N HIS A 192 -8.24 -2.03 -0.70
CA HIS A 192 -9.12 -3.01 -0.08
C HIS A 192 -10.26 -2.28 0.62
N ASP A 193 -11.49 -2.63 0.29
CA ASP A 193 -12.67 -2.12 0.99
C ASP A 193 -13.56 -3.26 1.49
N PRO A 194 -13.33 -3.74 2.73
CA PRO A 194 -14.14 -4.79 3.31
C PRO A 194 -15.59 -4.38 3.53
N LEU A 195 -16.50 -5.28 3.19
CA LEU A 195 -17.94 -5.07 3.31
C LEU A 195 -18.44 -5.43 4.72
N PRO A 196 -19.52 -4.80 5.21
CA PRO A 196 -20.26 -5.32 6.35
C PRO A 196 -20.76 -6.74 6.06
N ALA A 197 -20.63 -7.68 7.00
CA ALA A 197 -20.94 -9.10 6.73
C ALA A 197 -22.42 -9.39 6.36
N GLY A 198 -23.34 -8.47 6.64
CA GLY A 198 -24.75 -8.55 6.21
C GLY A 198 -25.05 -7.89 4.87
N ALA A 199 -24.03 -7.36 4.18
CA ALA A 199 -24.14 -6.69 2.90
C ALA A 199 -23.29 -7.40 1.83
N GLU A 200 -23.63 -7.17 0.56
CA GLU A 200 -22.94 -7.75 -0.60
C GLU A 200 -22.66 -6.66 -1.63
N GLY A 201 -21.46 -6.66 -2.22
CA GLY A 201 -21.09 -5.72 -3.28
C GLY A 201 -21.87 -6.02 -4.56
N ILE A 202 -22.43 -5.00 -5.20
CA ILE A 202 -23.16 -5.15 -6.46
C ILE A 202 -22.15 -5.09 -7.61
N ASP A 203 -21.82 -6.23 -8.19
CA ASP A 203 -20.95 -6.31 -9.36
C ASP A 203 -21.72 -5.87 -10.63
N PRO A 204 -21.35 -4.75 -11.28
CA PRO A 204 -22.01 -4.29 -12.49
C PRO A 204 -21.67 -5.13 -13.74
N GLY A 205 -20.70 -6.04 -13.66
CA GLY A 205 -20.35 -6.98 -14.72
C GLY A 205 -21.30 -8.17 -14.85
N LEU A 206 -22.22 -8.38 -13.88
CA LEU A 206 -23.21 -9.45 -13.92
C LEU A 206 -24.46 -9.04 -14.71
N GLU A 207 -24.87 -9.88 -15.67
CA GLU A 207 -26.07 -9.68 -16.52
C GLU A 207 -27.37 -9.49 -15.72
N THR A 208 -27.41 -9.94 -14.47
CA THR A 208 -28.58 -9.82 -13.58
C THR A 208 -28.66 -8.47 -12.87
N ASN A 209 -27.60 -7.66 -12.91
CA ASN A 209 -27.52 -6.38 -12.22
C ASN A 209 -27.76 -5.22 -13.20
N SER A 210 -28.37 -4.14 -12.71
CA SER A 210 -28.57 -2.95 -13.54
C SER A 210 -27.23 -2.28 -13.85
N ALA A 211 -26.98 -1.99 -15.12
CA ALA A 211 -25.81 -1.21 -15.56
C ALA A 211 -25.75 0.20 -14.93
N THR A 212 -26.85 0.71 -14.38
CA THR A 212 -26.90 1.99 -13.67
C THR A 212 -26.23 1.97 -12.30
N LEU A 213 -25.90 0.79 -11.76
CA LEU A 213 -25.17 0.60 -10.49
C LEU A 213 -23.65 0.41 -10.71
N GLY A 214 -23.14 0.81 -11.88
CA GLY A 214 -21.73 0.70 -12.25
C GLY A 214 -20.74 1.50 -11.40
N GLY A 215 -21.23 2.38 -10.53
CA GLY A 215 -20.35 3.26 -9.78
C GLY A 215 -19.60 4.25 -10.67
N GLY A 216 -18.52 4.83 -10.17
CA GLY A 216 -17.74 5.81 -10.92
C GLY A 216 -16.37 6.08 -10.31
N ILE A 217 -15.46 6.57 -11.15
CA ILE A 217 -14.10 6.99 -10.78
C ILE A 217 -13.95 8.45 -11.17
N GLU A 218 -13.67 9.31 -10.20
CA GLU A 218 -13.42 10.73 -10.42
C GLU A 218 -12.09 11.15 -9.81
N ARG A 219 -11.33 11.99 -10.51
CA ARG A 219 -10.17 12.68 -9.95
C ARG A 219 -10.59 14.10 -9.58
N THR A 220 -10.58 14.42 -8.30
CA THR A 220 -11.23 15.64 -7.76
C THR A 220 -10.27 16.80 -7.49
N ASP A 221 -8.94 16.59 -7.55
CA ASP A 221 -7.95 17.64 -7.30
C ASP A 221 -7.67 18.55 -8.51
N GLN A 222 -8.11 18.18 -9.71
CA GLN A 222 -7.93 18.96 -10.93
C GLN A 222 -9.23 19.04 -11.72
N PRO A 223 -9.59 20.23 -12.27
CA PRO A 223 -10.70 20.32 -13.20
C PRO A 223 -10.41 19.48 -14.45
N ASP A 224 -11.43 18.80 -15.00
CA ASP A 224 -11.35 17.96 -16.21
C ASP A 224 -10.51 18.62 -17.31
N ARG A 225 -9.23 18.29 -17.35
CA ARG A 225 -8.27 18.95 -18.23
C ARG A 225 -8.23 18.17 -19.53
N TYR A 226 -9.15 18.47 -20.45
CA TYR A 226 -9.16 17.93 -21.82
C TYR A 226 -8.94 16.40 -21.90
N GLY A 227 -10.00 15.61 -21.64
CA GLY A 227 -10.05 14.22 -22.08
C GLY A 227 -9.28 13.20 -21.23
N TYR A 228 -9.14 13.44 -19.92
CA TYR A 228 -8.68 12.43 -18.97
C TYR A 228 -9.90 11.72 -18.33
N TRP A 229 -10.39 10.65 -18.95
CA TRP A 229 -11.70 10.03 -18.65
C TRP A 229 -11.75 9.21 -17.34
N GLY A 230 -10.75 9.27 -16.46
CA GLY A 230 -10.72 8.62 -15.14
C GLY A 230 -10.64 7.08 -15.10
N TRP A 231 -11.20 6.40 -16.09
CA TRP A 231 -11.35 4.93 -16.21
C TRP A 231 -10.06 4.11 -16.19
N TRP A 232 -8.90 4.70 -16.49
CA TRP A 232 -7.61 3.98 -16.52
C TRP A 232 -6.83 4.05 -15.21
N TYR A 233 -7.25 4.86 -14.23
CA TYR A 233 -6.49 4.99 -12.98
C TYR A 233 -6.45 3.67 -12.23
N PHE A 234 -7.55 2.94 -12.23
CA PHE A 234 -7.63 1.59 -11.71
C PHE A 234 -7.99 0.66 -12.85
N ASN A 235 -7.05 -0.21 -13.20
CA ASN A 235 -7.13 -1.08 -14.37
C ASN A 235 -7.91 -2.37 -14.08
N ARG A 236 -8.18 -2.68 -12.81
CA ARG A 236 -8.96 -3.85 -12.40
C ARG A 236 -9.71 -3.56 -11.09
N ILE A 237 -10.99 -3.91 -11.07
CA ILE A 237 -11.84 -3.91 -9.87
C ILE A 237 -12.36 -5.34 -9.70
N GLU A 238 -12.26 -5.87 -8.50
CA GLU A 238 -12.75 -7.21 -8.16
C GLU A 238 -13.82 -7.08 -7.07
N TYR A 239 -15.04 -7.49 -7.38
CA TYR A 239 -16.11 -7.66 -6.39
C TYR A 239 -16.00 -9.07 -5.82
N ARG A 240 -15.64 -9.18 -4.54
CA ARG A 240 -15.54 -10.44 -3.80
C ARG A 240 -16.64 -10.50 -2.75
N ASP A 241 -16.85 -11.67 -2.18
CA ASP A 241 -17.88 -11.91 -1.17
C ASP A 241 -17.66 -11.02 0.06
N GLU A 242 -16.41 -10.84 0.49
CA GLU A 242 -16.03 -10.15 1.73
C GLU A 242 -15.59 -8.70 1.54
N GLU A 243 -15.24 -8.29 0.32
CA GLU A 243 -14.66 -6.97 0.04
C GLU A 243 -14.73 -6.60 -1.44
N VAL A 244 -14.58 -5.30 -1.75
CA VAL A 244 -14.30 -4.81 -3.09
C VAL A 244 -12.84 -4.38 -3.16
N ARG A 245 -12.11 -4.85 -4.18
CA ARG A 245 -10.70 -4.50 -4.40
C ARG A 245 -10.52 -3.68 -5.66
N PHE A 246 -9.69 -2.64 -5.56
CA PHE A 246 -9.32 -1.80 -6.68
C PHE A 246 -7.80 -1.89 -6.89
N TYR A 247 -7.37 -2.16 -8.12
CA TYR A 247 -5.96 -2.26 -8.50
C TYR A 247 -5.57 -1.15 -9.49
N ALA A 248 -4.37 -0.60 -9.31
CA ALA A 248 -3.75 0.36 -10.19
C ALA A 248 -2.25 0.04 -10.35
N ASP A 249 -1.80 -0.33 -11.56
CA ASP A 249 -0.36 -0.54 -11.82
C ASP A 249 0.45 0.74 -11.58
N PHE A 250 -0.16 1.90 -11.83
CA PHE A 250 0.40 3.22 -11.59
C PHE A 250 -0.72 4.22 -11.28
N LEU A 251 -0.69 4.81 -10.09
CA LEU A 251 -1.62 5.85 -9.66
C LEU A 251 -0.84 7.16 -9.46
N PRO A 252 -1.02 8.17 -10.32
CA PRO A 252 -0.35 9.46 -10.14
C PRO A 252 -0.70 10.13 -8.80
N ALA A 253 0.14 11.05 -8.36
CA ALA A 253 -0.20 11.94 -7.24
C ALA A 253 -1.50 12.70 -7.56
N GLY A 254 -2.45 12.70 -6.62
CA GLY A 254 -3.78 13.28 -6.81
C GLY A 254 -4.79 12.88 -5.74
N THR A 255 -6.03 13.35 -5.91
CA THR A 255 -7.18 12.94 -5.10
C THR A 255 -8.20 12.24 -5.97
N TYR A 256 -8.62 11.06 -5.56
CA TYR A 256 -9.49 10.17 -6.31
C TYR A 256 -10.70 9.80 -5.48
N GLN A 257 -11.88 9.81 -6.10
CA GLN A 257 -13.11 9.34 -5.51
C GLN A 257 -13.63 8.12 -6.30
N TYR A 258 -13.83 7.01 -5.58
CA TYR A 258 -14.44 5.80 -6.11
C TYR A 258 -15.81 5.63 -5.50
N THR A 259 -16.78 5.42 -6.36
CA THR A 259 -18.14 5.09 -5.96
C THR A 259 -18.48 3.70 -6.44
N TYR A 260 -19.05 2.87 -5.58
CA TYR A 260 -19.68 1.61 -5.95
C TYR A 260 -20.93 1.39 -5.07
N PHE A 261 -21.69 0.34 -5.32
CA PHE A 261 -22.91 0.06 -4.58
C PHE A 261 -22.83 -1.30 -3.88
N MET A 262 -23.42 -1.38 -2.69
CA MET A 262 -23.65 -2.63 -1.99
C MET A 262 -25.12 -2.77 -1.61
N GLN A 263 -25.61 -4.00 -1.56
CA GLN A 263 -26.97 -4.34 -1.15
C GLN A 263 -26.95 -4.79 0.32
N ALA A 264 -27.78 -4.18 1.17
CA ALA A 264 -27.95 -4.62 2.55
C ALA A 264 -28.99 -5.76 2.61
N ASN A 265 -28.61 -6.93 3.12
CA ASN A 265 -29.43 -8.14 3.03
C ASN A 265 -29.88 -8.69 4.39
N ILE A 266 -28.98 -8.74 5.36
CA ILE A 266 -29.21 -9.43 6.64
C ILE A 266 -29.27 -8.42 7.77
N PRO A 267 -30.40 -8.29 8.50
CA PRO A 267 -30.49 -7.42 9.67
C PRO A 267 -29.47 -7.80 10.74
N GLY A 268 -28.81 -6.80 11.33
CA GLY A 268 -27.78 -6.99 12.34
C GLY A 268 -26.88 -5.78 12.52
N GLU A 269 -26.06 -5.81 13.57
CA GLU A 269 -25.00 -4.84 13.80
C GLU A 269 -23.66 -5.46 13.39
N TYR A 270 -22.95 -4.82 12.48
CA TYR A 270 -21.73 -5.35 11.88
C TYR A 270 -20.52 -4.46 12.19
N GLN A 271 -19.44 -5.08 12.65
CA GLN A 271 -18.14 -4.46 12.70
C GLN A 271 -17.51 -4.48 11.31
N VAL A 272 -17.35 -3.29 10.72
CA VAL A 272 -16.75 -3.15 9.39
C VAL A 272 -15.26 -2.89 9.56
N MET A 273 -14.45 -3.75 8.95
CA MET A 273 -13.01 -3.55 8.91
C MET A 273 -12.66 -2.25 8.16
N PRO A 274 -11.56 -1.57 8.52
CA PRO A 274 -11.10 -0.39 7.80
C PRO A 274 -10.89 -0.65 6.30
N ALA A 275 -11.19 0.34 5.47
CA ALA A 275 -10.65 0.36 4.12
C ALA A 275 -9.15 0.66 4.17
N LEU A 276 -8.36 0.02 3.31
CA LEU A 276 -6.90 0.07 3.28
C LEU A 276 -6.44 0.34 1.85
N ALA A 277 -5.67 1.40 1.62
CA ALA A 277 -4.91 1.60 0.39
C ALA A 277 -3.42 1.46 0.69
N GLN A 278 -2.69 0.75 -0.16
CA GLN A 278 -1.25 0.55 -0.02
C GLN A 278 -0.58 0.32 -1.38
N GLU A 279 0.75 0.46 -1.42
CA GLU A 279 1.55 -0.12 -2.51
C GLU A 279 1.79 -1.60 -2.23
N ASP A 280 1.58 -2.47 -3.21
CA ASP A 280 1.69 -3.93 -3.03
C ASP A 280 3.12 -4.37 -2.64
N PHE A 281 4.13 -3.66 -3.17
CA PHE A 281 5.54 -3.96 -2.93
C PHE A 281 6.21 -3.08 -1.86
N PHE A 282 5.50 -2.07 -1.35
CA PHE A 282 5.95 -1.20 -0.27
C PHE A 282 4.82 -1.03 0.75
N PRO A 283 4.50 -2.08 1.54
CA PRO A 283 3.38 -2.06 2.48
C PRO A 283 3.55 -1.01 3.60
N GLU A 284 4.74 -0.42 3.78
CA GLU A 284 4.96 0.74 4.63
C GLU A 284 4.34 2.04 4.09
N VAL A 285 4.09 2.10 2.78
CA VAL A 285 3.34 3.16 2.10
C VAL A 285 1.87 2.77 2.05
N PHE A 286 1.11 3.22 3.04
CA PHE A 286 -0.30 2.88 3.16
C PHE A 286 -1.14 3.98 3.82
N GLY A 287 -2.44 3.85 3.69
CA GLY A 287 -3.44 4.62 4.42
C GLY A 287 -4.62 3.73 4.74
N ARG A 288 -5.18 3.85 5.94
CA ARG A 288 -6.40 3.13 6.32
C ARG A 288 -7.40 4.04 7.01
N THR A 289 -8.68 3.72 6.89
CA THR A 289 -9.74 4.37 7.65
C THR A 289 -9.73 3.92 9.11
N ASP A 290 -10.61 4.51 9.90
CA ASP A 290 -11.07 3.92 11.15
C ASP A 290 -11.91 2.66 10.87
N GLY A 291 -12.00 1.76 11.86
CA GLY A 291 -13.04 0.74 11.86
C GLY A 291 -14.35 1.36 12.37
N ARG A 292 -15.49 0.79 11.96
CA ARG A 292 -16.81 1.33 12.30
C ARG A 292 -17.86 0.27 12.50
N LEU A 293 -18.94 0.65 13.16
CA LEU A 293 -20.17 -0.13 13.19
C LEU A 293 -21.07 0.30 12.02
N PHE A 294 -21.75 -0.67 11.44
CA PHE A 294 -22.80 -0.44 10.45
C PHE A 294 -24.01 -1.32 10.77
N THR A 295 -25.20 -0.72 10.85
CA THR A 295 -26.41 -1.42 11.29
C THR A 295 -27.37 -1.62 10.14
N ILE A 296 -27.73 -2.87 9.87
CA ILE A 296 -28.82 -3.20 8.95
C ILE A 296 -30.08 -3.43 9.79
N THR A 297 -31.08 -2.58 9.63
CA THR A 297 -32.36 -2.67 10.35
C THR A 297 -33.30 -3.65 9.66
N GLU A 298 -34.33 -4.08 10.39
CA GLU A 298 -35.48 -4.80 9.81
C GLU A 298 -36.22 -3.97 8.76
#